data_AF-A0A8H5R5W5-F1
#
_entry.id   AF-A0A8H5R5W5-F1
#
_cell.length_a   1.000
_cell.length_b   1.000
_cell.length_c   1.000
_cell.angle_alpha   90.00
_cell.angle_beta   90.00
_cell.angle_gamma   90.00
#
_symmetry.space_group_name_H-M   'P 1'
#
loop_
_entity.id
_entity.type
_entity.pdbx_description
1 polymer ?
#
loop_
_entity_poly.entity_id
_entity_poly.type
_entity_poly.pdbx_seq_one_letter_code
_entity_poly.pdbx_strand_id
1 'polypeptide(L)'
;MHTTFCFFLATLLASLAKAGSSLWEIPAASHNGFEDCLVKRAISINPQHNYRDNSRTRLWPNKKITYAFANDEAKEKLEAQFRRAIDIWQILGANGFKYEGIKPRKCRSRRSECLLIHYNDQGTFRSSIGLPAVNGREGVEGPTMHLSDVIGVGNLDTAVNTAHEIGHVWGLGHEHQIKEWWGQSGSDETWIEYLMGTNFMTEDYHCENLDDYEAAKAKLEKANASKEDKDKDTLDSLCRIASVAKDYGFSAMDWVPLPYLGFTHDDEIDKDSLMMYPSGAGGKGRVNINAEDEKDRDQRLPVLTYPGGERIPLRKSPSTGDIQRLLKIYGTDFVGESKLLNDKDSTARGLFNKIRGKSSKRAGDTSAGIC
;
A
#
# COMPACT_ATOMS: atom_id res chain seq x y z
N MET A 1 -1.25 -26.87 42.50
CA MET A 1 -1.72 -27.02 41.10
C MET A 1 -2.34 -25.71 40.65
N HIS A 2 -1.58 -24.85 39.97
CA HIS A 2 -2.11 -23.62 39.37
C HIS A 2 -1.63 -23.54 37.91
N THR A 3 -2.56 -23.77 36.98
CA THR A 3 -2.40 -23.49 35.57
C THR A 3 -2.87 -22.07 35.30
N THR A 4 -1.99 -21.21 34.81
CA THR A 4 -2.34 -19.87 34.32
C THR A 4 -2.05 -19.82 32.83
N PHE A 5 -3.06 -19.47 32.03
CA PHE A 5 -3.09 -19.68 30.58
C PHE A 5 -3.28 -18.33 29.89
N CYS A 6 -2.20 -17.75 29.35
CA CYS A 6 -2.23 -16.49 28.61
C CYS A 6 -1.05 -16.40 27.62
N PHE A 7 -1.24 -16.86 26.38
CA PHE A 7 -0.35 -16.56 25.24
C PHE A 7 -1.10 -16.75 23.91
N PHE A 8 -1.86 -15.74 23.47
CA PHE A 8 -2.34 -15.61 22.09
C PHE A 8 -2.87 -14.19 21.82
N LEU A 9 -1.98 -13.25 21.50
CA LEU A 9 -2.36 -11.91 20.99
C LEU A 9 -1.27 -11.30 20.10
N ALA A 10 -0.99 -11.95 18.97
CA ALA A 10 0.10 -11.56 18.04
C ALA A 10 -0.30 -11.54 16.55
N THR A 11 -1.61 -11.45 16.26
CA THR A 11 -2.17 -11.69 14.90
C THR A 11 -3.14 -10.59 14.44
N LEU A 12 -3.18 -9.44 15.10
CA LEU A 12 -4.27 -8.46 15.02
C LEU A 12 -3.92 -7.07 14.44
N LEU A 13 -2.67 -6.82 14.03
CA LEU A 13 -2.24 -5.50 13.53
C LEU A 13 -2.18 -5.38 12.00
N ALA A 14 -1.95 -6.48 11.27
CA ALA A 14 -1.75 -6.47 9.82
C ALA A 14 -2.99 -6.07 8.99
N SER A 15 -4.21 -6.13 9.57
CA SER A 15 -5.47 -5.81 8.88
C SER A 15 -5.83 -4.32 8.87
N LEU A 16 -5.12 -3.48 9.62
CA LEU A 16 -5.42 -2.03 9.75
C LEU A 16 -4.44 -1.13 8.97
N ALA A 17 -3.58 -1.71 8.13
CA ALA A 17 -2.64 -1.01 7.26
C ALA A 17 -3.35 -0.32 6.07
N LYS A 18 -3.85 0.90 6.30
CA LYS A 18 -4.05 1.90 5.24
C LYS A 18 -2.68 2.50 4.88
N ALA A 19 -1.93 1.85 4.00
CA ALA A 19 -0.65 2.39 3.51
C ALA A 19 -0.89 3.62 2.63
N GLY A 20 -0.16 4.68 2.93
CA GLY A 20 -0.34 5.99 2.35
C GLY A 20 -0.49 7.06 3.42
N SER A 21 0.24 8.14 3.21
CA SER A 21 0.92 8.86 4.28
C SER A 21 0.53 10.34 4.37
N SER A 22 0.75 10.96 5.53
CA SER A 22 0.83 12.41 5.67
C SER A 22 2.20 13.00 5.28
N LEU A 23 3.19 12.16 4.94
CA LEU A 23 4.44 12.57 4.26
C LEU A 23 4.21 13.18 2.87
N TRP A 24 2.99 13.03 2.35
CA TRP A 24 2.58 13.58 1.08
C TRP A 24 2.10 15.04 1.20
N GLU A 25 2.74 15.81 2.08
CA GLU A 25 2.55 17.26 2.26
C GLU A 25 3.86 18.01 1.90
N ILE A 26 3.84 19.33 1.76
CA ILE A 26 4.96 20.12 1.20
C ILE A 26 5.02 21.55 1.75
N PRO A 27 6.24 22.09 1.97
CA PRO A 27 7.18 22.37 0.87
C PRO A 27 8.57 21.71 1.01
N ALA A 28 9.43 21.49 -0.03
CA ALA A 28 9.31 21.20 -1.48
C ALA A 28 10.69 21.25 -2.28
N ALA A 29 10.69 21.07 -3.63
CA ALA A 29 11.75 20.98 -4.71
C ALA A 29 13.23 21.43 -4.49
N SER A 30 14.30 21.04 -5.26
CA SER A 30 14.60 21.16 -6.72
C SER A 30 15.60 19.98 -7.49
N HIS A 31 15.78 19.32 -8.83
CA HIS A 31 16.18 19.36 -10.50
C HIS A 31 17.73 19.05 -11.24
N ASN A 32 18.59 17.98 -11.69
CA ASN A 32 18.73 16.47 -12.21
C ASN A 32 19.73 15.42 -11.60
N GLY A 33 19.91 14.12 -12.03
CA GLY A 33 19.49 13.30 -13.23
C GLY A 33 19.90 11.77 -13.24
N PHE A 34 19.97 11.08 -14.43
CA PHE A 34 19.82 9.60 -14.66
C PHE A 34 20.88 8.84 -15.54
N GLU A 35 21.09 7.50 -15.35
CA GLU A 35 21.24 6.45 -16.41
C GLU A 35 21.08 4.98 -15.88
N ASP A 36 21.31 3.92 -16.68
CA ASP A 36 20.64 2.58 -16.62
C ASP A 36 21.42 1.38 -15.98
N CYS A 37 20.73 0.48 -15.23
CA CYS A 37 21.04 -0.98 -15.14
C CYS A 37 20.10 -1.87 -14.24
N LEU A 38 19.75 -3.04 -14.79
CA LEU A 38 19.38 -4.33 -14.16
C LEU A 38 18.12 -4.46 -13.25
N VAL A 39 17.54 -5.68 -13.26
CA VAL A 39 16.24 -6.04 -12.65
C VAL A 39 16.35 -6.30 -11.14
N LYS A 40 15.77 -5.40 -10.33
CA LYS A 40 15.54 -5.55 -8.89
C LYS A 40 14.05 -5.88 -8.62
N ARG A 41 13.62 -6.23 -7.38
CA ARG A 41 12.30 -6.87 -7.11
C ARG A 41 11.59 -6.45 -5.80
N ALA A 42 10.29 -6.16 -5.86
CA ALA A 42 9.57 -5.36 -4.86
C ALA A 42 8.65 -6.13 -3.88
N ILE A 43 8.11 -5.46 -2.84
CA ILE A 43 7.17 -6.06 -1.85
C ILE A 43 5.77 -6.34 -2.37
N SER A 44 5.13 -7.41 -1.88
CA SER A 44 3.67 -7.57 -1.88
C SER A 44 3.09 -8.08 -0.55
N ILE A 45 1.77 -7.94 -0.36
CA ILE A 45 1.03 -8.74 0.63
C ILE A 45 1.26 -10.24 0.45
N ASN A 46 1.04 -11.01 1.51
CA ASN A 46 0.76 -12.44 1.43
C ASN A 46 -0.77 -12.66 1.43
N PRO A 47 -1.42 -12.80 0.27
CA PRO A 47 -2.87 -12.80 0.17
C PRO A 47 -3.47 -14.15 0.58
N GLN A 48 -4.66 -14.13 1.20
CA GLN A 48 -5.42 -15.37 1.36
C GLN A 48 -5.91 -15.89 -0.01
N HIS A 49 -5.48 -17.10 -0.37
CA HIS A 49 -5.93 -17.78 -1.59
C HIS A 49 -7.45 -18.07 -1.60
N ASN A 50 -8.09 -18.18 -0.43
CA ASN A 50 -9.54 -18.25 -0.33
C ASN A 50 -10.14 -16.83 -0.41
N TYR A 51 -10.53 -16.41 -1.60
CA TYR A 51 -11.15 -15.11 -1.86
C TYR A 51 -12.47 -14.83 -1.10
N ARG A 52 -13.07 -15.87 -0.50
CA ARG A 52 -14.29 -15.77 0.34
C ARG A 52 -13.98 -15.63 1.83
N ASP A 53 -12.73 -15.84 2.25
CA ASP A 53 -12.29 -15.54 3.61
C ASP A 53 -11.96 -14.05 3.71
N ASN A 54 -12.83 -13.31 4.39
CA ASN A 54 -12.67 -11.86 4.59
C ASN A 54 -11.91 -11.52 5.88
N SER A 55 -11.22 -12.47 6.53
CA SER A 55 -10.47 -12.21 7.76
C SER A 55 -9.13 -11.50 7.55
N ARG A 56 -8.61 -11.47 6.32
CA ARG A 56 -7.37 -10.76 5.95
C ARG A 56 -7.52 -10.01 4.62
N THR A 57 -6.46 -9.29 4.24
CA THR A 57 -6.32 -8.67 2.93
C THR A 57 -6.26 -9.73 1.82
N ARG A 58 -7.01 -9.49 0.74
CA ARG A 58 -7.12 -10.36 -0.45
C ARG A 58 -6.65 -9.62 -1.71
N LEU A 59 -6.42 -10.38 -2.78
CA LEU A 59 -6.24 -9.82 -4.12
C LEU A 59 -7.58 -9.51 -4.80
N TRP A 60 -7.56 -8.59 -5.76
CA TRP A 60 -8.72 -8.27 -6.60
C TRP A 60 -9.13 -9.42 -7.53
N PRO A 61 -10.37 -9.93 -7.44
CA PRO A 61 -10.79 -11.09 -8.24
C PRO A 61 -10.80 -10.74 -9.73
N ASN A 62 -10.24 -11.64 -10.55
CA ASN A 62 -10.13 -11.51 -12.00
C ASN A 62 -9.18 -10.41 -12.48
N LYS A 63 -8.11 -10.15 -11.70
CA LYS A 63 -7.13 -9.07 -11.97
C LYS A 63 -7.85 -7.73 -12.25
N LYS A 64 -8.94 -7.45 -11.53
CA LYS A 64 -9.84 -6.34 -11.87
C LYS A 64 -10.19 -5.47 -10.66
N ILE A 65 -9.64 -4.27 -10.62
CA ILE A 65 -10.10 -3.22 -9.71
C ILE A 65 -11.46 -2.72 -10.21
N THR A 66 -12.50 -2.87 -9.39
CA THR A 66 -13.79 -2.21 -9.62
C THR A 66 -13.81 -0.95 -8.76
N TYR A 67 -14.07 0.22 -9.36
CA TYR A 67 -13.89 1.50 -8.66
C TYR A 67 -15.03 2.49 -8.92
N ALA A 68 -15.19 3.45 -8.01
CA ALA A 68 -16.04 4.62 -8.20
C ALA A 68 -15.44 5.84 -7.50
N PHE A 69 -15.52 7.00 -8.14
CA PHE A 69 -15.33 8.27 -7.45
C PHE A 69 -16.47 8.49 -6.45
N ALA A 70 -16.17 9.08 -5.29
CA ALA A 70 -17.08 9.16 -4.15
C ALA A 70 -18.30 10.06 -4.41
N ASN A 71 -18.08 11.16 -5.12
CA ASN A 71 -19.02 12.17 -5.60
C ASN A 71 -18.61 12.63 -7.02
N ASP A 72 -19.38 13.53 -7.63
CA ASP A 72 -19.10 14.01 -8.98
C ASP A 72 -17.90 14.99 -9.04
N GLU A 73 -17.66 15.76 -7.98
CA GLU A 73 -16.45 16.59 -7.79
C GLU A 73 -15.17 15.76 -7.84
N ALA A 74 -15.09 14.66 -7.07
CA ALA A 74 -13.93 13.78 -7.09
C ALA A 74 -13.72 13.12 -8.46
N LYS A 75 -14.79 12.91 -9.24
CA LYS A 75 -14.69 12.48 -10.62
C LYS A 75 -14.11 13.59 -11.52
N GLU A 76 -14.65 14.79 -11.43
CA GLU A 76 -14.22 15.95 -12.22
C GLU A 76 -12.73 16.27 -12.01
N LYS A 77 -12.30 16.31 -10.74
CA LYS A 77 -10.90 16.53 -10.35
C LYS A 77 -9.97 15.38 -10.75
N LEU A 78 -10.36 14.13 -10.47
CA LEU A 78 -9.41 13.01 -10.50
C LEU A 78 -9.51 12.09 -11.73
N GLU A 79 -10.55 12.14 -12.56
CA GLU A 79 -10.70 11.15 -13.64
C GLU A 79 -9.56 11.20 -14.67
N ALA A 80 -9.07 12.39 -15.04
CA ALA A 80 -7.93 12.53 -15.96
C ALA A 80 -6.62 12.01 -15.33
N GLN A 81 -6.39 12.35 -14.05
CA GLN A 81 -5.22 11.93 -13.28
C GLN A 81 -5.19 10.41 -13.05
N PHE A 82 -6.33 9.82 -12.69
CA PHE A 82 -6.48 8.38 -12.48
C PHE A 82 -6.33 7.58 -13.78
N ARG A 83 -6.76 8.13 -14.92
CA ARG A 83 -6.49 7.53 -16.24
C ARG A 83 -4.99 7.54 -16.57
N ARG A 84 -4.29 8.68 -16.44
CA ARG A 84 -2.83 8.75 -16.61
C ARG A 84 -2.10 7.76 -15.68
N ALA A 85 -2.59 7.59 -14.46
CA ALA A 85 -2.05 6.63 -13.50
C ALA A 85 -2.28 5.16 -13.89
N ILE A 86 -3.41 4.83 -14.53
CA ILE A 86 -3.64 3.52 -15.16
C ILE A 86 -2.67 3.31 -16.34
N ASP A 87 -2.46 4.34 -17.16
CA ASP A 87 -1.55 4.27 -18.32
C ASP A 87 -0.08 4.06 -17.90
N ILE A 88 0.34 4.59 -16.74
CA ILE A 88 1.64 4.28 -16.12
C ILE A 88 1.79 2.78 -15.82
N TRP A 89 0.70 2.07 -15.51
CA TRP A 89 0.66 0.62 -15.29
C TRP A 89 0.30 -0.21 -16.53
N GLN A 90 0.32 0.37 -17.76
CA GLN A 90 -0.16 -0.27 -18.99
C GLN A 90 0.36 -1.70 -19.28
N ILE A 91 1.58 -2.02 -18.83
CA ILE A 91 2.19 -3.36 -18.99
C ILE A 91 1.36 -4.45 -18.29
N LEU A 92 0.70 -4.13 -17.17
CA LEU A 92 -0.24 -5.04 -16.51
C LEU A 92 -1.51 -5.27 -17.35
N GLY A 93 -1.94 -4.28 -18.13
CA GLY A 93 -3.08 -4.39 -19.04
C GLY A 93 -2.91 -5.49 -20.08
N ALA A 94 -1.72 -5.60 -20.66
CA ALA A 94 -1.34 -6.70 -21.56
C ALA A 94 -1.37 -8.07 -20.86
N ASN A 95 -1.16 -8.11 -19.54
CA ASN A 95 -1.22 -9.29 -18.69
C ASN A 95 -2.62 -9.54 -18.07
N GLY A 96 -3.65 -8.87 -18.61
CA GLY A 96 -5.05 -9.08 -18.27
C GLY A 96 -5.59 -8.25 -17.11
N PHE A 97 -4.78 -7.35 -16.52
CA PHE A 97 -5.23 -6.46 -15.44
C PHE A 97 -6.17 -5.37 -15.97
N LYS A 98 -7.22 -5.06 -15.21
CA LYS A 98 -8.36 -4.26 -15.68
C LYS A 98 -8.91 -3.33 -14.60
N TYR A 99 -9.55 -2.26 -15.05
CA TYR A 99 -10.21 -1.27 -14.21
C TYR A 99 -11.66 -1.11 -14.69
N GLU A 100 -12.65 -1.33 -13.82
CA GLU A 100 -14.09 -1.15 -14.12
C GLU A 100 -14.67 0.01 -13.32
N GLY A 101 -14.87 1.16 -13.98
CA GLY A 101 -15.54 2.31 -13.39
C GLY A 101 -17.05 2.09 -13.26
N ILE A 102 -17.58 2.26 -12.04
CA ILE A 102 -19.00 2.07 -11.72
C ILE A 102 -19.59 3.29 -11.00
N LYS A 103 -20.92 3.41 -10.97
CA LYS A 103 -21.60 4.49 -10.24
C LYS A 103 -21.37 4.35 -8.72
N PRO A 104 -21.10 5.44 -7.96
CA PRO A 104 -20.85 5.38 -6.53
C PRO A 104 -21.93 4.64 -5.72
N ARG A 105 -23.22 4.75 -6.09
CA ARG A 105 -24.30 3.98 -5.45
C ARG A 105 -24.11 2.45 -5.53
N LYS A 106 -23.60 1.92 -6.66
CA LYS A 106 -23.26 0.48 -6.82
C LYS A 106 -22.06 0.11 -5.94
N CYS A 107 -21.04 0.97 -5.89
CA CYS A 107 -19.87 0.80 -5.03
C CYS A 107 -20.25 0.77 -3.53
N ARG A 108 -21.07 1.73 -3.08
CA ARG A 108 -21.60 1.80 -1.71
C ARG A 108 -22.47 0.59 -1.32
N SER A 109 -23.11 -0.08 -2.28
CA SER A 109 -23.84 -1.34 -2.02
C SER A 109 -22.97 -2.61 -1.99
N ARG A 110 -21.70 -2.54 -2.42
CA ARG A 110 -20.76 -3.68 -2.50
C ARG A 110 -19.35 -3.24 -2.07
N ARG A 111 -19.26 -2.57 -0.91
CA ARG A 111 -18.00 -1.93 -0.47
C ARG A 111 -16.84 -2.91 -0.31
N SER A 112 -17.08 -4.16 0.09
CA SER A 112 -16.08 -5.23 0.18
C SER A 112 -15.40 -5.66 -1.13
N GLU A 113 -15.83 -5.08 -2.26
CA GLU A 113 -15.49 -5.48 -3.62
C GLU A 113 -15.30 -4.25 -4.55
N CYS A 114 -15.29 -3.03 -4.01
CA CYS A 114 -15.18 -1.80 -4.80
C CYS A 114 -14.37 -0.71 -4.09
N LEU A 115 -13.43 -0.14 -4.85
CA LEU A 115 -12.59 0.98 -4.43
C LEU A 115 -13.39 2.27 -4.50
N LEU A 116 -13.59 2.93 -3.36
CA LEU A 116 -14.17 4.26 -3.31
C LEU A 116 -13.03 5.30 -3.34
N ILE A 117 -12.99 6.12 -4.39
CA ILE A 117 -11.95 7.13 -4.62
C ILE A 117 -12.47 8.50 -4.17
N HIS A 118 -11.83 9.09 -3.17
CA HIS A 118 -12.14 10.38 -2.58
C HIS A 118 -11.15 11.43 -3.09
N TYR A 119 -11.66 12.64 -3.35
CA TYR A 119 -10.84 13.82 -3.55
C TYR A 119 -10.55 14.51 -2.21
N ASN A 120 -9.40 15.16 -2.13
CA ASN A 120 -9.00 16.02 -1.02
C ASN A 120 -8.05 17.11 -1.56
N ASP A 121 -8.11 18.32 -1.00
CA ASP A 121 -7.31 19.48 -1.39
C ASP A 121 -6.08 19.70 -0.49
N GLN A 122 -5.82 18.78 0.44
CA GLN A 122 -4.71 18.81 1.40
C GLN A 122 -3.38 18.26 0.84
N GLY A 123 -3.38 17.70 -0.37
CA GLY A 123 -2.23 17.01 -0.94
C GLY A 123 -2.11 15.53 -0.54
N THR A 124 -2.91 15.04 0.40
CA THR A 124 -2.80 13.66 0.88
C THR A 124 -3.05 12.63 -0.22
N PHE A 125 -2.13 11.68 -0.38
CA PHE A 125 -2.33 10.45 -1.16
C PHE A 125 -2.40 9.27 -0.19
N ARG A 126 -3.45 8.44 -0.29
CA ARG A 126 -3.58 7.29 0.62
C ARG A 126 -4.52 6.23 0.11
N SER A 127 -4.22 4.96 0.35
CA SER A 127 -5.14 3.88 -0.01
C SER A 127 -5.18 2.73 1.00
N SER A 128 -6.10 1.80 0.73
CA SER A 128 -6.08 0.47 1.30
C SER A 128 -5.27 -0.45 0.40
N ILE A 129 -4.33 -1.22 0.97
CA ILE A 129 -3.65 -2.26 0.21
C ILE A 129 -4.65 -3.36 -0.17
N GLY A 130 -4.67 -3.77 -1.44
CA GLY A 130 -5.50 -4.88 -1.92
C GLY A 130 -7.01 -4.69 -1.70
N LEU A 131 -7.68 -5.79 -1.37
CA LEU A 131 -9.01 -5.82 -0.77
C LEU A 131 -8.89 -6.08 0.74
N PRO A 132 -8.91 -5.06 1.62
CA PRO A 132 -8.86 -5.27 3.06
C PRO A 132 -10.06 -6.09 3.59
N ALA A 133 -9.88 -6.63 4.80
CA ALA A 133 -10.96 -7.21 5.59
C ALA A 133 -12.04 -6.16 5.88
N VAL A 134 -13.32 -6.46 5.61
CA VAL A 134 -14.43 -5.56 5.94
C VAL A 134 -14.98 -5.89 7.32
N ASN A 135 -14.74 -5.01 8.28
CA ASN A 135 -15.26 -5.13 9.64
C ASN A 135 -16.10 -3.90 10.00
N GLY A 136 -17.42 -4.04 9.85
CA GLY A 136 -18.39 -3.00 10.19
C GLY A 136 -18.47 -2.65 11.68
N ARG A 137 -17.82 -3.42 12.59
CA ARG A 137 -17.69 -3.04 14.01
C ARG A 137 -16.52 -2.10 14.28
N GLU A 138 -15.52 -2.10 13.40
CA GLU A 138 -14.29 -1.30 13.50
C GLU A 138 -14.31 -0.09 12.54
N GLY A 139 -15.44 0.17 11.88
CA GLY A 139 -15.56 1.24 10.87
C GLY A 139 -14.81 0.96 9.56
N VAL A 140 -14.30 -0.26 9.36
CA VAL A 140 -13.57 -0.64 8.14
C VAL A 140 -14.57 -0.94 7.03
N GLU A 141 -15.00 0.11 6.33
CA GLU A 141 -16.04 0.02 5.30
C GLU A 141 -15.67 -0.87 4.09
N GLY A 142 -14.39 -0.95 3.74
CA GLY A 142 -13.90 -1.56 2.49
C GLY A 142 -12.75 -0.77 1.86
N PRO A 143 -12.33 -1.12 0.63
CA PRO A 143 -11.20 -0.49 -0.02
C PRO A 143 -11.47 1.00 -0.27
N THR A 144 -10.49 1.84 0.01
CA THR A 144 -10.58 3.29 -0.14
C THR A 144 -9.30 3.82 -0.76
N MET A 145 -9.42 4.93 -1.48
CA MET A 145 -8.31 5.71 -2.00
C MET A 145 -8.65 7.18 -1.81
N HIS A 146 -7.72 7.97 -1.32
CA HIS A 146 -7.77 9.43 -1.23
C HIS A 146 -6.68 9.94 -2.16
N LEU A 147 -7.04 10.83 -3.08
CA LEU A 147 -6.11 11.46 -4.02
C LEU A 147 -6.32 12.98 -3.97
N SER A 148 -5.26 13.72 -4.27
CA SER A 148 -5.28 15.16 -4.43
C SER A 148 -4.83 15.57 -5.83
N ASP A 149 -5.14 16.79 -6.25
CA ASP A 149 -4.58 17.43 -7.44
C ASP A 149 -3.45 18.43 -7.13
N VAL A 150 -3.02 18.52 -5.86
CA VAL A 150 -1.88 19.35 -5.43
C VAL A 150 -0.56 18.80 -5.99
N ILE A 151 0.04 19.58 -6.89
CA ILE A 151 1.34 19.30 -7.52
C ILE A 151 2.49 19.56 -6.55
N GLY A 152 3.59 18.81 -6.67
CA GLY A 152 4.77 18.98 -5.83
C GLY A 152 4.79 18.08 -4.59
N VAL A 153 3.71 17.37 -4.32
CA VAL A 153 3.64 16.30 -3.34
C VAL A 153 4.46 15.09 -3.82
N GLY A 154 5.19 14.41 -2.93
CA GLY A 154 5.77 13.09 -3.20
C GLY A 154 6.71 13.02 -4.42
N ASN A 155 6.33 12.26 -5.45
CA ASN A 155 7.03 12.18 -6.75
C ASN A 155 6.82 13.42 -7.65
N LEU A 156 6.18 14.46 -7.11
CA LEU A 156 5.88 15.78 -7.70
C LEU A 156 4.86 15.78 -8.85
N ASP A 157 4.67 14.68 -9.57
CA ASP A 157 3.55 14.47 -10.51
C ASP A 157 2.40 13.70 -9.82
N THR A 158 1.18 14.25 -9.89
CA THR A 158 0.01 13.70 -9.19
C THR A 158 -0.52 12.41 -9.81
N ALA A 159 -0.29 12.16 -11.10
CA ALA A 159 -0.60 10.88 -11.73
C ALA A 159 0.41 9.80 -11.35
N VAL A 160 1.67 10.15 -11.11
CA VAL A 160 2.68 9.22 -10.55
C VAL A 160 2.35 8.87 -9.09
N ASN A 161 2.00 9.85 -8.24
CA ASN A 161 1.52 9.55 -6.88
C ASN A 161 0.24 8.70 -6.91
N THR A 162 -0.68 8.98 -7.84
CA THR A 162 -1.88 8.13 -8.04
C THR A 162 -1.50 6.72 -8.54
N ALA A 163 -0.42 6.57 -9.31
CA ALA A 163 0.08 5.26 -9.74
C ALA A 163 0.70 4.48 -8.57
N HIS A 164 1.41 5.14 -7.66
CA HIS A 164 1.88 4.55 -6.40
C HIS A 164 0.69 4.02 -5.57
N GLU A 165 -0.36 4.83 -5.38
CA GLU A 165 -1.60 4.39 -4.70
C GLU A 165 -2.31 3.24 -5.44
N ILE A 166 -2.25 3.18 -6.77
CA ILE A 166 -2.73 2.02 -7.55
C ILE A 166 -1.87 0.77 -7.27
N GLY A 167 -0.56 0.90 -7.04
CA GLY A 167 0.32 -0.19 -6.63
C GLY A 167 -0.08 -0.79 -5.29
N HIS A 168 -0.37 0.04 -4.29
CA HIS A 168 -0.98 -0.39 -3.03
C HIS A 168 -2.32 -1.11 -3.27
N VAL A 169 -3.25 -0.50 -4.01
CA VAL A 169 -4.55 -1.13 -4.28
C VAL A 169 -4.39 -2.49 -4.99
N TRP A 170 -3.38 -2.69 -5.86
CA TRP A 170 -3.09 -4.02 -6.40
C TRP A 170 -2.52 -4.99 -5.36
N GLY A 171 -1.71 -4.52 -4.41
CA GLY A 171 -1.23 -5.33 -3.29
C GLY A 171 0.23 -5.12 -2.90
N LEU A 172 0.89 -4.05 -3.35
CA LEU A 172 2.27 -3.74 -3.02
C LEU A 172 2.38 -2.98 -1.67
N GLY A 173 3.53 -3.10 -1.01
CA GLY A 173 3.92 -2.32 0.18
C GLY A 173 5.01 -1.29 -0.14
N HIS A 174 5.28 -0.35 0.76
CA HIS A 174 6.38 0.62 0.62
C HIS A 174 7.75 -0.07 0.72
N GLU A 175 8.57 -0.02 -0.33
CA GLU A 175 9.83 -0.80 -0.41
C GLU A 175 10.81 -0.50 0.72
N HIS A 176 10.87 0.74 1.20
CA HIS A 176 11.72 1.14 2.33
C HIS A 176 11.24 0.64 3.70
N GLN A 177 10.02 0.11 3.86
CA GLN A 177 9.50 -0.31 5.17
C GLN A 177 9.80 -1.78 5.55
N ILE A 178 10.59 -2.49 4.74
CA ILE A 178 11.13 -3.82 5.08
C ILE A 178 12.23 -3.68 6.13
N LYS A 179 12.05 -4.30 7.30
CA LYS A 179 13.02 -4.28 8.39
C LYS A 179 14.38 -4.84 7.96
N GLU A 180 14.36 -5.90 7.17
CA GLU A 180 15.53 -6.63 6.67
C GLU A 180 16.47 -5.76 5.81
N TRP A 181 15.99 -4.63 5.26
CA TRP A 181 16.79 -3.67 4.49
C TRP A 181 17.55 -2.66 5.36
N TRP A 182 17.14 -2.46 6.62
CA TRP A 182 17.74 -1.49 7.55
C TRP A 182 18.85 -2.13 8.38
N GLY A 183 19.99 -1.44 8.49
CA GLY A 183 21.10 -1.77 9.38
C GLY A 183 21.21 -0.79 10.54
N GLN A 184 21.48 -1.28 11.74
CA GLN A 184 21.74 -0.42 12.90
C GLN A 184 23.12 0.23 12.81
N SER A 185 23.17 1.55 12.96
CA SER A 185 24.42 2.30 12.91
C SER A 185 25.15 2.19 14.25
N GLY A 186 26.48 2.09 14.25
CA GLY A 186 27.29 2.00 15.48
C GLY A 186 27.25 3.28 16.35
N SER A 187 26.67 4.34 15.81
CA SER A 187 26.36 5.63 16.43
C SER A 187 25.01 5.63 17.20
N ASP A 188 24.21 4.56 17.09
CA ASP A 188 22.76 4.64 17.27
C ASP A 188 22.15 3.41 17.98
N GLU A 189 22.43 3.26 19.27
CA GLU A 189 22.03 2.10 20.08
C GLU A 189 20.52 2.05 20.45
N THR A 190 19.74 3.12 20.27
CA THR A 190 18.40 3.25 20.87
C THR A 190 17.23 2.66 20.07
N TRP A 191 17.46 2.04 18.91
CA TRP A 191 16.39 1.32 18.19
C TRP A 191 15.93 0.08 18.96
N ILE A 192 14.60 -0.06 19.11
CA ILE A 192 13.96 -1.11 19.92
C ILE A 192 14.16 -2.52 19.34
N GLU A 193 14.38 -2.63 18.04
CA GLU A 193 14.64 -3.89 17.36
C GLU A 193 16.04 -3.92 16.76
N TYR A 194 16.71 -5.07 16.84
CA TYR A 194 17.99 -5.28 16.17
C TYR A 194 17.82 -5.28 14.65
N LEU A 195 18.61 -4.46 13.96
CA LEU A 195 18.55 -4.20 12.51
C LEU A 195 19.85 -4.66 11.83
N MET A 196 19.76 -5.59 10.88
CA MET A 196 20.90 -6.33 10.28
C MET A 196 21.08 -6.12 8.78
N GLY A 197 20.24 -5.31 8.15
CA GLY A 197 20.35 -4.94 6.74
C GLY A 197 21.53 -4.01 6.45
N THR A 198 21.67 -3.61 5.19
CA THR A 198 22.76 -2.72 4.72
C THR A 198 22.30 -1.79 3.59
N ASN A 199 21.00 -1.70 3.32
CA ASN A 199 20.45 -0.92 2.20
C ASN A 199 19.99 0.49 2.63
N PHE A 200 19.69 0.64 3.92
CA PHE A 200 19.52 1.90 4.65
C PHE A 200 20.24 1.76 5.99
N MET A 201 20.96 2.78 6.46
CA MET A 201 21.44 2.83 7.85
C MET A 201 20.51 3.71 8.69
N THR A 202 20.44 3.45 10.00
CA THR A 202 19.62 4.28 10.90
C THR A 202 20.11 5.73 11.02
N GLU A 203 21.39 6.00 10.72
CA GLU A 203 21.98 7.35 10.67
C GLU A 203 21.74 8.09 9.34
N ASP A 204 21.27 7.38 8.30
CA ASP A 204 20.80 7.98 7.04
C ASP A 204 19.33 8.47 7.14
N TYR A 205 18.68 8.32 8.31
CA TYR A 205 17.27 8.64 8.57
C TYR A 205 17.12 9.85 9.52
N HIS A 206 16.43 10.89 9.04
CA HIS A 206 16.34 12.21 9.66
C HIS A 206 14.87 12.63 9.84
N CYS A 207 14.20 12.10 10.85
CA CYS A 207 12.81 12.46 11.17
C CYS A 207 12.64 13.98 11.43
N GLU A 208 13.68 14.67 11.89
CA GLU A 208 13.73 16.10 12.14
C GLU A 208 13.65 16.94 10.84
N ASN A 209 13.95 16.35 9.69
CA ASN A 209 13.82 17.00 8.39
C ASN A 209 12.35 17.10 7.92
N LEU A 210 11.42 16.38 8.56
CA LEU A 210 9.99 16.40 8.26
C LEU A 210 9.33 17.73 8.64
N ASP A 211 8.42 18.21 7.79
CA ASP A 211 7.77 19.51 7.94
C ASP A 211 6.84 19.53 9.17
N ASP A 212 6.13 18.44 9.43
CA ASP A 212 5.24 18.29 10.60
C ASP A 212 5.98 17.90 11.92
N TYR A 213 7.31 17.76 11.90
CA TYR A 213 8.12 17.35 13.08
C TYR A 213 7.90 18.23 14.31
N GLU A 214 7.97 19.56 14.17
CA GLU A 214 7.79 20.47 15.32
C GLU A 214 6.34 20.46 15.82
N ALA A 215 5.36 20.23 14.93
CA ALA A 215 3.96 20.07 15.31
C ALA A 215 3.71 18.74 16.05
N ALA A 216 4.37 17.66 15.63
CA ALA A 216 4.35 16.37 16.31
C ALA A 216 5.00 16.43 17.70
N LYS A 217 6.19 17.02 17.79
CA LYS A 217 6.93 17.28 19.02
C LYS A 217 6.12 18.14 20.01
N ALA A 218 5.46 19.20 19.55
CA ALA A 218 4.61 20.01 20.42
C ALA A 218 3.39 19.23 20.97
N LYS A 219 2.82 18.27 20.21
CA LYS A 219 1.78 17.36 20.72
C LYS A 219 2.35 16.39 21.76
N LEU A 220 3.53 15.81 21.49
CA LEU A 220 4.25 14.91 22.39
C LEU A 220 4.56 15.56 23.74
N GLU A 221 5.21 16.73 23.72
CA GLU A 221 5.57 17.51 24.91
C GLU A 221 4.31 17.83 25.76
N LYS A 222 3.23 18.25 25.09
CA LYS A 222 1.94 18.53 25.74
C LYS A 222 1.29 17.29 26.36
N ALA A 223 1.37 16.12 25.71
CA ALA A 223 0.81 14.88 26.24
C ALA A 223 1.64 14.32 27.41
N ASN A 224 2.96 14.42 27.33
CA ASN A 224 3.89 13.98 28.37
C ASN A 224 3.88 14.87 29.61
N ALA A 225 3.48 16.15 29.50
CA ALA A 225 3.40 17.08 30.64
C ALA A 225 2.49 16.59 31.80
N SER A 226 1.58 15.65 31.54
CA SER A 226 0.67 15.05 32.52
C SER A 226 0.96 13.58 32.86
N LYS A 227 2.10 13.02 32.43
CA LYS A 227 2.48 11.62 32.67
C LYS A 227 3.62 11.49 33.70
N GLU A 228 3.69 10.35 34.40
CA GLU A 228 4.91 9.93 35.11
C GLU A 228 6.02 9.59 34.10
N ASP A 229 7.29 9.76 34.47
CA ASP A 229 8.42 9.62 33.54
C ASP A 229 8.51 8.24 32.87
N LYS A 230 8.09 7.18 33.56
CA LYS A 230 8.04 5.80 33.05
C LYS A 230 7.03 5.59 31.90
N ASP A 231 6.03 6.46 31.80
CA ASP A 231 4.91 6.35 30.84
C ASP A 231 5.07 7.36 29.67
N LYS A 232 6.13 8.18 29.68
CA LYS A 232 6.40 9.19 28.65
C LYS A 232 6.94 8.54 27.38
N ASP A 233 6.37 8.95 26.26
CA ASP A 233 6.96 8.68 24.95
C ASP A 233 8.17 9.62 24.77
N THR A 234 9.18 9.24 23.99
CA THR A 234 10.38 10.06 23.75
C THR A 234 10.37 10.64 22.34
N LEU A 235 11.25 11.61 22.05
CA LEU A 235 11.45 12.06 20.67
C LEU A 235 12.03 10.95 19.78
N ASP A 236 12.87 10.09 20.36
CA ASP A 236 13.38 8.87 19.73
C ASP A 236 12.21 7.93 19.35
N SER A 237 11.31 7.61 20.29
CA SER A 237 10.17 6.72 20.01
C SER A 237 9.16 7.34 19.05
N LEU A 238 8.92 8.65 19.14
CA LEU A 238 8.12 9.42 18.18
C LEU A 238 8.68 9.33 16.75
N CYS A 239 10.01 9.31 16.59
CA CYS A 239 10.66 9.23 15.28
C CYS A 239 10.78 7.81 14.72
N ARG A 240 10.85 6.79 15.59
CA ARG A 240 11.32 5.44 15.23
C ARG A 240 10.27 4.34 15.37
N ILE A 241 9.19 4.57 16.11
CA ILE A 241 8.08 3.62 16.27
C ILE A 241 6.84 4.12 15.54
N ALA A 242 6.42 3.40 14.50
CA ALA A 242 5.26 3.79 13.70
C ALA A 242 3.96 3.95 14.49
N SER A 243 3.75 3.19 15.57
CA SER A 243 2.58 3.36 16.44
C SER A 243 2.62 4.67 17.23
N VAL A 244 3.78 5.05 17.77
CA VAL A 244 3.92 6.31 18.52
C VAL A 244 3.79 7.50 17.58
N ALA A 245 4.49 7.48 16.45
CA ALA A 245 4.34 8.46 15.38
C ALA A 245 2.86 8.64 14.97
N LYS A 246 2.16 7.53 14.72
CA LYS A 246 0.73 7.52 14.39
C LYS A 246 -0.17 8.11 15.48
N ASP A 247 0.07 7.81 16.75
CA ASP A 247 -0.77 8.28 17.87
C ASP A 247 -0.65 9.79 18.09
N TYR A 248 0.51 10.39 17.75
CA TYR A 248 0.68 11.84 17.67
C TYR A 248 0.29 12.43 16.30
N GLY A 249 -0.11 11.61 15.33
CA GLY A 249 -0.38 12.03 13.95
C GLY A 249 0.84 12.71 13.34
N PHE A 250 1.97 12.00 13.33
CA PHE A 250 3.26 12.40 12.80
C PHE A 250 3.63 11.52 11.60
N SER A 251 4.05 12.16 10.52
CA SER A 251 4.31 11.55 9.22
C SER A 251 5.42 10.48 9.21
N ALA A 252 6.35 10.50 10.19
CA ALA A 252 7.40 9.48 10.35
C ALA A 252 6.90 8.02 10.38
N MET A 253 5.62 7.78 10.71
CA MET A 253 5.02 6.44 10.76
C MET A 253 5.12 5.65 9.43
N ASP A 254 5.27 6.34 8.30
CA ASP A 254 5.35 5.73 6.96
C ASP A 254 6.80 5.69 6.40
N TRP A 255 7.78 6.26 7.11
CA TRP A 255 9.22 6.11 6.78
C TRP A 255 9.88 4.93 7.49
N VAL A 256 9.55 4.70 8.76
CA VAL A 256 10.22 3.68 9.58
C VAL A 256 9.90 2.26 9.12
N PRO A 257 10.80 1.27 9.35
CA PRO A 257 10.50 -0.14 9.11
C PRO A 257 9.33 -0.60 9.99
N LEU A 258 8.44 -1.42 9.45
CA LEU A 258 7.22 -1.84 10.16
C LEU A 258 7.34 -3.30 10.66
N PRO A 259 7.04 -3.57 11.94
CA PRO A 259 7.19 -4.91 12.52
C PRO A 259 6.21 -5.90 11.90
N TYR A 260 6.76 -6.88 11.17
CA TYR A 260 6.09 -8.07 10.64
C TYR A 260 4.70 -7.80 10.01
N LEU A 261 4.67 -7.10 8.88
CA LEU A 261 3.43 -6.77 8.15
C LEU A 261 2.66 -7.98 7.60
N GLY A 262 3.18 -9.20 7.72
CA GLY A 262 2.67 -10.36 6.97
C GLY A 262 2.82 -10.21 5.45
N PHE A 263 3.66 -9.28 5.01
CA PHE A 263 4.04 -9.11 3.62
C PHE A 263 5.08 -10.17 3.23
N THR A 264 5.34 -10.22 1.93
CA THR A 264 6.38 -11.05 1.32
C THR A 264 7.16 -10.15 0.39
N HIS A 265 8.46 -10.05 0.61
CA HIS A 265 9.40 -9.35 -0.25
C HIS A 265 10.09 -10.35 -1.19
N ASP A 266 11.10 -9.91 -1.94
CA ASP A 266 12.10 -10.76 -2.58
C ASP A 266 13.42 -10.64 -1.80
N ASP A 267 14.45 -11.40 -2.18
CA ASP A 267 15.72 -11.51 -1.42
C ASP A 267 16.66 -10.30 -1.57
N GLU A 268 16.36 -9.38 -2.49
CA GLU A 268 17.11 -8.15 -2.78
C GLU A 268 16.15 -6.97 -2.91
N ILE A 269 16.53 -5.81 -2.37
CA ILE A 269 15.77 -4.55 -2.41
C ILE A 269 15.52 -4.04 -3.84
N ASP A 270 14.29 -3.63 -4.14
CA ASP A 270 14.03 -2.84 -5.35
C ASP A 270 14.30 -1.36 -5.16
N LYS A 271 15.58 -0.97 -5.27
CA LYS A 271 15.98 0.44 -5.27
C LYS A 271 15.15 1.30 -6.23
N ASP A 272 14.66 0.73 -7.34
CA ASP A 272 13.97 1.46 -8.41
C ASP A 272 12.44 1.32 -8.42
N SER A 273 11.85 0.63 -7.44
CA SER A 273 10.41 0.50 -7.27
C SER A 273 9.71 1.86 -7.16
N LEU A 274 8.55 1.99 -7.80
CA LEU A 274 7.64 3.12 -7.61
C LEU A 274 7.11 3.19 -6.17
N MET A 275 7.14 2.09 -5.43
CA MET A 275 6.73 1.99 -4.03
C MET A 275 7.80 2.49 -3.04
N MET A 276 8.99 2.82 -3.52
CA MET A 276 10.03 3.50 -2.77
C MET A 276 9.68 5.00 -2.61
N TYR A 277 9.83 5.57 -1.42
CA TYR A 277 9.66 7.03 -1.26
C TYR A 277 10.94 7.77 -1.70
N PRO A 278 10.83 8.83 -2.53
CA PRO A 278 11.98 9.68 -2.83
C PRO A 278 12.43 10.41 -1.56
N SER A 279 13.74 10.63 -1.37
CA SER A 279 14.32 11.12 -0.11
C SER A 279 13.65 12.36 0.47
N GLY A 280 13.11 13.22 -0.38
CA GLY A 280 12.44 14.44 0.04
C GLY A 280 11.01 14.28 0.58
N ALA A 281 10.36 13.12 0.47
CA ALA A 281 8.94 12.99 0.83
C ALA A 281 8.66 13.42 2.29
N GLY A 282 7.83 14.44 2.47
CA GLY A 282 7.50 15.06 3.76
C GLY A 282 8.55 16.04 4.31
N GLY A 283 9.70 16.19 3.66
CA GLY A 283 10.82 17.02 4.10
C GLY A 283 10.66 18.52 3.75
N LYS A 284 11.23 19.38 4.61
CA LYS A 284 11.25 20.86 4.51
C LYS A 284 12.01 21.37 3.27
N GLY A 285 11.52 22.40 2.55
CA GLY A 285 12.11 22.93 1.29
C GLY A 285 11.24 23.98 0.53
N ARG A 286 11.29 24.04 -0.83
CA ARG A 286 10.54 25.00 -1.70
C ARG A 286 10.23 24.49 -3.13
N VAL A 287 8.99 24.56 -3.66
CA VAL A 287 8.70 23.92 -4.98
C VAL A 287 9.09 24.78 -6.18
N ASN A 288 9.81 24.15 -7.09
CA ASN A 288 10.23 24.63 -8.38
C ASN A 288 10.15 23.46 -9.36
N ILE A 289 8.94 23.19 -9.83
CA ILE A 289 8.63 22.22 -10.89
C ILE A 289 9.07 22.70 -12.29
N ASN A 290 9.64 23.92 -12.39
CA ASN A 290 9.74 24.72 -13.62
C ASN A 290 11.18 25.03 -14.08
N ALA A 291 12.23 24.64 -13.36
CA ALA A 291 13.58 24.59 -13.95
C ALA A 291 13.71 23.29 -14.78
N GLU A 292 14.92 22.80 -15.06
CA GLU A 292 15.10 22.08 -16.34
C GLU A 292 15.19 20.52 -16.24
N ASP A 293 15.04 19.87 -15.07
CA ASP A 293 15.77 18.59 -14.75
C ASP A 293 15.20 17.65 -13.54
N GLU A 294 15.94 17.15 -12.49
CA GLU A 294 15.61 16.40 -11.15
C GLU A 294 16.31 16.65 -9.67
N LYS A 295 17.58 17.15 -9.40
CA LYS A 295 18.26 18.07 -8.30
C LYS A 295 18.37 19.74 -8.17
N ASP A 296 17.92 20.74 -9.03
CA ASP A 296 16.82 21.87 -8.98
C ASP A 296 15.13 21.94 -9.39
N ARG A 297 13.90 21.15 -9.33
CA ARG A 297 13.18 19.70 -9.06
C ARG A 297 12.90 18.95 -7.63
N ASP A 298 13.73 18.11 -6.95
CA ASP A 298 13.68 17.82 -5.46
C ASP A 298 14.94 18.02 -4.50
N GLN A 299 14.88 19.05 -3.60
CA GLN A 299 15.82 19.58 -2.58
C GLN A 299 15.13 19.64 -1.19
N ARG A 300 13.94 19.05 -1.01
CA ARG A 300 13.40 18.84 0.35
C ARG A 300 14.48 18.19 1.19
N LEU A 301 14.70 18.64 2.42
CA LEU A 301 15.71 18.06 3.30
C LEU A 301 15.50 16.52 3.33
N PRO A 302 16.54 15.73 3.08
CA PRO A 302 16.37 14.30 2.88
C PRO A 302 15.97 13.65 4.21
N VAL A 303 14.86 12.93 4.21
CA VAL A 303 14.36 12.22 5.39
C VAL A 303 14.96 10.82 5.48
N LEU A 304 15.21 10.17 4.33
CA LEU A 304 15.96 8.92 4.24
C LEU A 304 16.91 8.99 3.05
N THR A 305 18.14 8.50 3.18
CA THR A 305 19.09 8.31 2.07
C THR A 305 19.59 6.87 1.99
N TYR A 306 20.25 6.51 0.90
CA TYR A 306 21.07 5.29 0.86
C TYR A 306 22.42 5.56 1.56
N PRO A 307 23.08 4.49 2.10
CA PRO A 307 24.34 4.59 2.82
C PRO A 307 25.38 5.46 2.12
N GLY A 308 25.83 6.50 2.83
CA GLY A 308 26.74 7.52 2.28
C GLY A 308 26.04 8.77 1.75
N GLY A 309 24.75 8.97 2.03
CA GLY A 309 24.01 10.20 1.72
C GLY A 309 23.47 10.29 0.28
N GLU A 310 23.44 9.20 -0.48
CA GLU A 310 22.84 9.21 -1.82
C GLU A 310 21.31 9.35 -1.72
N ARG A 311 20.76 10.41 -2.32
CA ARG A 311 19.30 10.63 -2.35
C ARG A 311 18.60 9.59 -3.21
N ILE A 312 17.61 8.93 -2.63
CA ILE A 312 16.59 8.15 -3.33
C ILE A 312 15.85 9.10 -4.29
N PRO A 313 15.89 8.87 -5.62
CA PRO A 313 15.37 9.81 -6.61
C PRO A 313 13.85 9.72 -6.77
N LEU A 314 13.29 10.76 -7.40
CA LEU A 314 11.90 10.76 -7.88
C LEU A 314 11.68 9.61 -8.87
N ARG A 315 10.53 8.93 -8.74
CA ARG A 315 10.10 7.87 -9.66
C ARG A 315 9.04 8.42 -10.62
N LYS A 316 8.82 7.72 -11.74
CA LYS A 316 7.89 8.12 -12.83
C LYS A 316 7.00 6.97 -13.32
N SER A 317 7.41 5.75 -13.05
CA SER A 317 6.79 4.50 -13.49
C SER A 317 7.15 3.38 -12.51
N PRO A 318 6.35 2.31 -12.44
CA PRO A 318 6.76 1.07 -11.77
C PRO A 318 8.07 0.53 -12.36
N SER A 319 8.84 -0.13 -11.51
CA SER A 319 10.03 -0.87 -11.92
C SER A 319 9.66 -2.16 -12.66
N THR A 320 10.67 -2.87 -13.18
CA THR A 320 10.46 -4.26 -13.61
C THR A 320 10.08 -5.17 -12.43
N GLY A 321 10.57 -4.87 -11.22
CA GLY A 321 10.28 -5.58 -9.99
C GLY A 321 8.83 -5.48 -9.56
N ASP A 322 8.28 -4.27 -9.51
CA ASP A 322 6.86 -3.99 -9.21
C ASP A 322 5.93 -4.80 -10.14
N ILE A 323 6.22 -4.74 -11.44
CA ILE A 323 5.47 -5.48 -12.47
C ILE A 323 5.61 -6.99 -12.24
N GLN A 324 6.83 -7.52 -12.12
CA GLN A 324 7.05 -8.94 -11.88
C GLN A 324 6.38 -9.41 -10.59
N ARG A 325 6.36 -8.59 -9.54
CA ARG A 325 5.73 -8.93 -8.26
C ARG A 325 4.21 -9.05 -8.37
N LEU A 326 3.57 -8.11 -9.08
CA LEU A 326 2.13 -8.21 -9.35
C LEU A 326 1.79 -9.40 -10.25
N LEU A 327 2.62 -9.71 -11.26
CA LEU A 327 2.45 -10.93 -12.07
C LEU A 327 2.62 -12.22 -11.23
N LYS A 328 3.56 -12.23 -10.29
CA LYS A 328 3.85 -13.35 -9.37
C LYS A 328 2.65 -13.63 -8.45
N ILE A 329 2.12 -12.62 -7.74
CA ILE A 329 1.03 -12.85 -6.77
C ILE A 329 -0.34 -13.10 -7.41
N TYR A 330 -0.64 -12.47 -8.54
CA TYR A 330 -1.88 -12.73 -9.29
C TYR A 330 -1.82 -13.96 -10.20
N GLY A 331 -0.62 -14.55 -10.36
CA GLY A 331 -0.33 -15.70 -11.20
C GLY A 331 -0.35 -15.42 -12.71
N THR A 332 0.40 -16.22 -13.46
CA THR A 332 0.19 -16.45 -14.89
C THR A 332 -1.10 -17.23 -15.08
N ASP A 333 -1.18 -18.40 -14.45
CA ASP A 333 -2.32 -19.30 -14.42
C ASP A 333 -3.37 -18.82 -13.40
N PHE A 334 -3.90 -17.63 -13.66
CA PHE A 334 -4.99 -17.09 -12.87
C PHE A 334 -6.25 -17.94 -13.10
N VAL A 335 -6.46 -18.93 -12.22
CA VAL A 335 -7.71 -19.69 -12.10
C VAL A 335 -8.78 -18.77 -11.51
N GLY A 336 -9.25 -17.84 -12.34
CA GLY A 336 -10.45 -17.05 -12.08
C GLY A 336 -11.62 -17.96 -11.78
N GLU A 337 -12.47 -17.51 -10.86
CA GLU A 337 -13.51 -18.30 -10.20
C GLU A 337 -13.94 -19.48 -11.08
N SER A 338 -13.52 -20.69 -10.70
CA SER A 338 -14.09 -21.92 -11.25
C SER A 338 -15.52 -22.05 -10.73
N LYS A 339 -16.37 -21.13 -11.18
CA LYS A 339 -17.79 -21.07 -10.92
C LYS A 339 -18.33 -22.45 -11.20
N LEU A 340 -18.86 -23.07 -10.16
CA LEU A 340 -19.38 -24.42 -10.25
C LEU A 340 -20.40 -24.41 -11.39
N LEU A 341 -20.47 -25.51 -12.15
CA LEU A 341 -21.26 -25.50 -13.38
C LEU A 341 -22.77 -25.29 -13.13
N ASN A 342 -23.23 -25.29 -11.88
CA ASN A 342 -24.57 -24.92 -11.41
C ASN A 342 -24.73 -23.48 -10.88
N ASP A 343 -23.64 -22.73 -10.64
CA ASP A 343 -23.65 -21.39 -10.05
C ASP A 343 -24.49 -20.42 -10.87
N LYS A 344 -25.21 -19.51 -10.17
CA LYS A 344 -26.23 -18.65 -10.77
C LYS A 344 -25.72 -17.85 -11.97
N ASP A 345 -24.49 -17.35 -11.86
CA ASP A 345 -23.82 -16.46 -12.81
C ASP A 345 -22.72 -17.17 -13.61
N SER A 346 -22.84 -18.50 -13.78
CA SER A 346 -21.98 -19.31 -14.66
C SER A 346 -22.56 -19.39 -16.07
N THR A 347 -21.78 -19.07 -17.08
CA THR A 347 -22.18 -19.20 -18.50
C THR A 347 -22.46 -20.66 -18.90
N ALA A 348 -21.80 -21.62 -18.23
CA ALA A 348 -22.02 -23.05 -18.42
C ALA A 348 -23.32 -23.59 -17.79
N ARG A 349 -24.03 -22.79 -16.97
CA ARG A 349 -25.20 -23.23 -16.19
C ARG A 349 -26.33 -23.83 -17.02
N GLY A 350 -26.59 -23.27 -18.20
CA GLY A 350 -27.57 -23.81 -19.15
C GLY A 350 -27.18 -25.20 -19.67
N LEU A 351 -25.89 -25.39 -19.97
CA LEU A 351 -25.35 -26.67 -20.43
C LEU A 351 -25.36 -27.72 -19.31
N PHE A 352 -24.93 -27.36 -18.11
CA PHE A 352 -24.93 -28.25 -16.94
C PHE A 352 -26.33 -28.74 -16.58
N ASN A 353 -27.31 -27.82 -16.51
CA ASN A 353 -28.70 -28.20 -16.25
C ASN A 353 -29.27 -29.10 -17.36
N LYS A 354 -28.90 -28.86 -18.62
CA LYS A 354 -29.30 -29.68 -19.78
C LYS A 354 -28.66 -31.08 -19.76
N ILE A 355 -27.43 -31.21 -19.27
CA ILE A 355 -26.75 -32.50 -19.05
C ILE A 355 -27.42 -33.22 -17.88
N ARG A 356 -27.55 -32.57 -16.71
CA ARG A 356 -28.17 -33.14 -15.50
C ARG A 356 -29.62 -33.59 -15.73
N GLY A 357 -30.38 -32.85 -16.55
CA GLY A 357 -31.74 -33.23 -16.95
C GLY A 357 -31.82 -34.41 -17.92
N LYS A 358 -30.74 -34.69 -18.69
CA LYS A 358 -30.63 -35.88 -19.55
C LYS A 358 -30.06 -37.09 -18.82
N SER A 359 -29.20 -36.89 -17.81
CA SER A 359 -28.67 -37.95 -16.95
C SER A 359 -29.68 -38.31 -15.84
N SER A 360 -30.94 -38.54 -16.19
CA SER A 360 -32.04 -38.71 -15.23
C SER A 360 -32.12 -40.10 -14.57
N LYS A 361 -31.18 -41.00 -14.86
CA LYS A 361 -30.96 -42.20 -14.03
C LYS A 361 -30.33 -41.75 -12.72
N ARG A 362 -31.01 -41.97 -11.59
CA ARG A 362 -30.41 -41.69 -10.28
C ARG A 362 -29.22 -42.63 -10.05
N ALA A 363 -28.20 -42.17 -9.33
CA ALA A 363 -27.26 -43.10 -8.71
C ALA A 363 -28.07 -43.94 -7.69
N GLY A 364 -28.28 -45.22 -8.01
CA GLY A 364 -29.24 -46.11 -7.34
C GLY A 364 -30.19 -46.83 -8.31
N ASP A 365 -30.56 -46.21 -9.44
CA ASP A 365 -31.44 -46.82 -10.45
C ASP A 365 -30.67 -47.82 -11.34
N THR A 366 -30.22 -48.93 -10.74
CA THR A 366 -29.90 -50.14 -11.50
C THR A 366 -31.19 -50.76 -12.00
N SER A 367 -31.17 -51.42 -13.17
CA SER A 367 -32.33 -52.11 -13.73
C SER A 367 -32.74 -53.40 -12.97
N ALA A 368 -32.14 -53.65 -11.80
CA ALA A 368 -32.47 -54.76 -10.89
C ALA A 368 -33.23 -54.30 -9.64
N GLY A 369 -33.20 -53.01 -9.27
CA GLY A 369 -34.02 -52.46 -8.17
C GLY A 369 -33.67 -52.97 -6.77
N ILE A 370 -32.41 -53.33 -6.51
CA ILE A 370 -31.90 -53.76 -5.19
C ILE A 370 -31.01 -52.66 -4.61
N CYS A 371 -31.23 -52.34 -3.34
CA CYS A 371 -30.43 -51.42 -2.52
C CYS A 371 -29.32 -52.15 -1.75
#